data_AF-A0A3B9WWX6-F1
#
_entry.id   AF-A0A3B9WWX6-F1
#
_cell.length_a   1.000
_cell.length_b   1.000
_cell.length_c   1.000
_cell.angle_alpha   90.00
_cell.angle_beta   90.00
_cell.angle_gamma   90.00
#
_symmetry.space_group_name_H-M   'P 1'
#
loop_
_entity.id
_entity.type
_entity.pdbx_description
1 polymer ?
#
loop_
_entity_poly.entity_id
_entity_poly.type
_entity_poly.pdbx_seq_one_letter_code
_entity_poly.pdbx_strand_id
1 'polypeptide(L)'
;MAGIIGMLSGNRDEDEMTGVLNRHAGLSRIKKHIDKNPDMQCALLIFDGDNFKRINDSYGHQCGDDVIRKNAELLKESFSDKGIILRLGGDEFVVFYTDTDINEISLKLRALSRDDIRVVISDGRRVSFTFSVGIAMFPKFGRDVDTLMKMADDALYKAKYDGRNCYRFITEGMIPANREQFMFDIEEFSRGMPGGFFVYEAGEGERLLYASESMAKLFNCDSISEFRNYVGNSFRGIVYPEDYDKINKMINRQQFELPQNTNKIDYVRYRIRCKDGTIKEVDDYGHLVHDRNYGMVYYVFLVDIHYLNTINIY
;
A
#
# COMPACT_ATOMS: atom_id res chain seq x y z
N MET A 1 -36.18 -3.34 -47.23
CA MET A 1 -34.74 -3.55 -46.93
C MET A 1 -34.11 -2.19 -46.71
N ALA A 2 -33.27 -2.06 -45.69
CA ALA A 2 -32.87 -0.84 -44.96
C ALA A 2 -33.95 -0.40 -43.93
N GLY A 3 -33.76 -0.51 -42.63
CA GLY A 3 -32.60 -0.90 -41.83
C GLY A 3 -32.84 -0.36 -40.43
N ILE A 4 -33.34 -1.21 -39.53
CA ILE A 4 -33.52 -0.92 -38.10
C ILE A 4 -32.13 -0.85 -37.48
N ILE A 5 -31.56 0.34 -37.30
CA ILE A 5 -30.42 0.56 -36.41
C ILE A 5 -30.62 1.93 -35.74
N GLY A 6 -31.18 1.91 -34.55
CA GLY A 6 -31.42 3.09 -33.73
C GLY A 6 -31.62 2.71 -32.26
N MET A 7 -30.75 1.86 -31.72
CA MET A 7 -30.66 1.57 -30.29
C MET A 7 -29.21 1.27 -29.93
N LEU A 8 -28.41 2.29 -29.64
CA LEU A 8 -27.24 2.27 -28.76
C LEU A 8 -26.87 3.73 -28.41
N SER A 9 -27.70 4.40 -27.61
CA SER A 9 -27.37 5.69 -27.01
C SER A 9 -26.71 5.44 -25.64
N GLY A 10 -25.45 5.05 -25.62
CA GLY A 10 -24.66 5.05 -24.39
C GLY A 10 -24.46 6.48 -23.91
N ASN A 11 -24.75 6.77 -22.64
CA ASN A 11 -24.44 8.07 -22.04
C ASN A 11 -22.91 8.20 -21.96
N ARG A 12 -22.31 9.17 -22.68
CA ARG A 12 -20.84 9.37 -22.74
C ARG A 12 -20.20 9.64 -21.37
N ASP A 13 -21.00 9.98 -20.37
CA ASP A 13 -20.55 10.31 -19.03
C ASP A 13 -20.59 9.11 -18.05
N GLU A 14 -21.13 7.97 -18.47
CA GLU A 14 -21.26 6.76 -17.63
C GLU A 14 -20.24 5.68 -18.01
N ASP A 15 -19.91 4.83 -17.04
CA ASP A 15 -19.17 3.59 -17.25
C ASP A 15 -20.15 2.50 -17.73
N GLU A 16 -19.89 1.91 -18.89
CA GLU A 16 -20.82 0.99 -19.56
C GLU A 16 -21.16 -0.26 -18.74
N MET A 17 -20.23 -0.73 -17.90
CA MET A 17 -20.42 -1.94 -17.11
C MET A 17 -21.28 -1.69 -15.85
N THR A 18 -21.14 -0.51 -15.24
CA THR A 18 -21.67 -0.25 -13.89
C THR A 18 -22.78 0.81 -13.85
N GLY A 19 -22.89 1.63 -14.89
CA GLY A 19 -23.82 2.75 -14.98
C GLY A 19 -23.60 3.80 -13.88
N VAL A 20 -22.43 3.85 -13.24
CA VAL A 20 -21.99 5.03 -12.48
C VAL A 20 -21.24 5.97 -13.43
N LEU A 21 -20.84 7.15 -12.96
CA LEU A 21 -20.04 8.04 -13.80
C LEU A 21 -18.70 7.39 -14.16
N ASN A 22 -18.23 7.63 -15.38
CA ASN A 22 -16.85 7.30 -15.71
C ASN A 22 -15.88 8.28 -15.03
N ARG A 23 -14.60 7.90 -15.00
CA ARG A 23 -13.52 8.69 -14.39
C ARG A 23 -13.53 10.17 -14.80
N HIS A 24 -13.70 10.44 -16.10
CA HIS A 24 -13.63 11.80 -16.61
C HIS A 24 -14.81 12.66 -16.13
N ALA A 25 -16.04 12.17 -16.30
CA ALA A 25 -17.24 12.89 -15.91
C ALA A 25 -17.34 13.06 -14.38
N GLY A 26 -17.01 12.00 -13.63
CA GLY A 26 -17.00 12.00 -12.17
C GLY A 26 -16.07 13.04 -11.57
N LEU A 27 -14.78 13.01 -11.95
CA LEU A 27 -13.79 13.97 -11.44
C LEU A 27 -14.11 15.41 -11.84
N SER A 28 -14.60 15.64 -13.06
CA SER A 28 -15.04 16.96 -13.51
C SER A 28 -16.21 17.49 -12.66
N ARG A 29 -17.16 16.63 -12.30
CA ARG A 29 -18.31 17.00 -11.46
C ARG A 29 -17.88 17.30 -10.01
N ILE A 30 -16.95 16.53 -9.46
CA ILE A 30 -16.38 16.78 -8.12
C ILE A 30 -15.66 18.13 -8.09
N LYS A 31 -14.78 18.39 -9.07
CA LYS A 31 -14.05 19.65 -9.17
C LYS A 31 -15.00 20.85 -9.21
N LYS A 32 -16.01 20.81 -10.09
CA LYS A 32 -17.04 21.86 -10.17
C LYS A 32 -17.78 22.06 -8.84
N HIS A 33 -18.03 20.98 -8.09
CA HIS A 33 -18.69 21.06 -6.80
C HIS A 33 -17.81 21.75 -5.75
N ILE A 34 -16.53 21.36 -5.67
CA ILE A 34 -15.54 21.96 -4.76
C ILE A 34 -15.38 23.46 -5.07
N ASP A 35 -15.21 23.82 -6.34
CA ASP A 35 -15.04 25.21 -6.78
C ASP A 35 -16.25 26.08 -6.40
N LYS A 36 -17.46 25.51 -6.43
CA LYS A 36 -18.70 26.19 -6.09
C LYS A 36 -18.95 26.27 -4.58
N ASN A 37 -18.47 25.30 -3.81
CA ASN A 37 -18.75 25.15 -2.38
C ASN A 37 -17.44 24.96 -1.58
N PRO A 38 -16.53 25.96 -1.55
CA PRO A 38 -15.16 25.80 -1.05
C PRO A 38 -15.07 25.46 0.45
N ASP A 39 -16.13 25.71 1.22
CA ASP A 39 -16.17 25.50 2.67
C ASP A 39 -17.19 24.44 3.12
N MET A 40 -17.97 23.86 2.20
CA MET A 40 -18.95 22.83 2.55
C MET A 40 -18.23 21.55 2.93
N GLN A 41 -18.53 21.00 4.12
CA GLN A 41 -17.91 19.75 4.54
C GLN A 41 -18.37 18.59 3.65
N CYS A 42 -17.40 17.92 3.04
CA CYS A 42 -17.60 16.79 2.14
C CYS A 42 -16.60 15.68 2.47
N ALA A 43 -16.83 14.48 1.97
CA ALA A 43 -15.89 13.37 2.06
C ALA A 43 -15.60 12.81 0.67
N LEU A 44 -14.32 12.61 0.36
CA LEU A 44 -13.88 11.80 -0.77
C LEU A 44 -13.50 10.42 -0.25
N LEU A 45 -14.14 9.39 -0.77
CA LEU A 45 -13.92 7.99 -0.42
C LEU A 45 -13.42 7.25 -1.65
N ILE A 46 -12.32 6.50 -1.52
CA ILE A 46 -11.84 5.55 -2.53
C ILE A 46 -12.10 4.15 -2.02
N PHE A 47 -12.82 3.34 -2.81
CA PHE A 47 -13.11 1.94 -2.55
C PHE A 47 -12.28 1.08 -3.51
N ASP A 48 -11.61 0.07 -3.00
CA ASP A 48 -10.86 -0.91 -3.79
C ASP A 48 -11.13 -2.34 -3.30
N GLY A 49 -11.31 -3.26 -4.26
CA GLY A 49 -11.68 -4.64 -4.01
C GLY A 49 -10.54 -5.45 -3.42
N ASP A 50 -10.80 -6.09 -2.29
CA ASP A 50 -9.79 -6.90 -1.64
C ASP A 50 -9.59 -8.21 -2.39
N ASN A 51 -8.35 -8.47 -2.78
CA ASN A 51 -7.96 -9.68 -3.52
C ASN A 51 -8.69 -9.86 -4.85
N PHE A 52 -9.13 -8.78 -5.51
CA PHE A 52 -9.91 -8.86 -6.75
C PHE A 52 -9.21 -9.66 -7.86
N LYS A 53 -7.88 -9.52 -7.99
CA LYS A 53 -7.09 -10.36 -8.91
C LYS A 53 -7.23 -11.85 -8.62
N ARG A 54 -7.21 -12.27 -7.35
CA ARG A 54 -7.41 -13.68 -6.97
C ARG A 54 -8.81 -14.18 -7.32
N ILE A 55 -9.82 -13.30 -7.29
CA ILE A 55 -11.17 -13.64 -7.75
C ILE A 55 -11.14 -13.93 -9.25
N ASN A 56 -10.53 -13.05 -10.05
CA ASN A 56 -10.39 -13.28 -11.49
C ASN A 56 -9.60 -14.57 -11.79
N ASP A 57 -8.49 -14.80 -11.09
CA ASP A 57 -7.63 -15.96 -11.32
C ASP A 57 -8.33 -17.28 -10.92
N SER A 58 -9.22 -17.25 -9.92
CA SER A 58 -9.89 -18.46 -9.38
C SER A 58 -11.25 -18.75 -10.04
N TYR A 59 -11.97 -17.71 -10.45
CA TYR A 59 -13.36 -17.80 -10.91
C TYR A 59 -13.59 -17.22 -12.32
N GLY A 60 -12.56 -16.66 -12.94
CA GLY A 60 -12.64 -16.07 -14.28
C GLY A 60 -13.12 -14.62 -14.29
N HIS A 61 -12.85 -13.92 -15.39
CA HIS A 61 -13.17 -12.50 -15.55
C HIS A 61 -14.67 -12.19 -15.49
N GLN A 62 -15.53 -13.09 -15.94
CA GLN A 62 -16.99 -12.90 -15.86
C GLN A 62 -17.45 -12.74 -14.40
N CYS A 63 -16.90 -13.56 -13.49
CA CYS A 63 -17.17 -13.43 -12.06
C CYS A 63 -16.62 -12.11 -11.50
N GLY A 64 -15.45 -11.65 -11.98
CA GLY A 64 -14.91 -10.34 -11.64
C GLY A 64 -15.84 -9.21 -12.04
N ASP A 65 -16.38 -9.24 -13.26
CA ASP A 65 -17.33 -8.26 -13.75
C ASP A 65 -18.63 -8.25 -12.92
N ASP A 66 -19.11 -9.43 -12.51
CA ASP A 66 -20.28 -9.55 -11.63
C ASP A 66 -20.02 -8.91 -10.26
N VAL A 67 -18.80 -9.08 -9.70
CA VAL A 67 -18.35 -8.43 -8.46
C VAL A 67 -18.31 -6.90 -8.61
N ILE A 68 -17.77 -6.39 -9.72
CA ILE A 68 -17.72 -4.96 -10.01
C ILE A 68 -19.14 -4.39 -10.10
N ARG A 69 -20.05 -5.05 -10.84
CA ARG A 69 -21.45 -4.63 -10.96
C ARG A 69 -22.13 -4.61 -9.60
N LYS A 70 -21.93 -5.65 -8.79
CA LYS A 70 -22.52 -5.71 -7.45
C LYS A 70 -21.99 -4.60 -6.54
N ASN A 71 -20.70 -4.27 -6.64
CA ASN A 71 -20.14 -3.15 -5.89
C ASN A 71 -20.80 -1.82 -6.27
N ALA A 72 -20.95 -1.56 -7.57
CA ALA A 72 -21.58 -0.34 -8.06
C ALA A 72 -23.02 -0.18 -7.54
N GLU A 73 -23.80 -1.27 -7.52
CA GLU A 73 -25.15 -1.29 -6.94
C GLU A 73 -25.14 -0.88 -5.46
N LEU A 74 -24.28 -1.51 -4.65
CA LEU A 74 -24.19 -1.23 -3.21
C LEU A 74 -23.78 0.22 -2.92
N LEU A 75 -22.88 0.77 -3.72
CA LEU A 75 -22.49 2.18 -3.61
C LEU A 75 -23.65 3.10 -3.97
N LYS A 76 -24.43 2.80 -5.02
CA LYS A 76 -25.63 3.59 -5.38
C LYS A 76 -26.66 3.54 -4.26
N GLU A 77 -26.97 2.37 -3.73
CA GLU A 77 -27.92 2.21 -2.63
C GLU A 77 -27.52 3.01 -1.38
N SER A 78 -26.22 3.07 -1.08
CA SER A 78 -25.73 3.70 0.14
C SER A 78 -25.46 5.20 0.03
N PHE A 79 -25.11 5.70 -1.17
CA PHE A 79 -24.59 7.06 -1.34
C PHE A 79 -25.33 7.91 -2.38
N SER A 80 -26.31 7.39 -3.12
CA SER A 80 -26.97 8.14 -4.20
C SER A 80 -27.72 9.42 -3.76
N ASP A 81 -28.04 9.56 -2.48
CA ASP A 81 -28.75 10.70 -1.91
C ASP A 81 -27.95 12.01 -1.95
N LYS A 82 -26.64 11.95 -1.66
CA LYS A 82 -25.73 13.11 -1.68
C LYS A 82 -24.38 12.83 -2.37
N GLY A 83 -24.25 11.68 -2.99
CA GLY A 83 -22.98 11.17 -3.53
C GLY A 83 -22.84 11.36 -5.03
N ILE A 84 -21.66 11.82 -5.45
CA ILE A 84 -21.16 11.66 -6.81
C ILE A 84 -20.36 10.35 -6.82
N ILE A 85 -20.87 9.35 -7.54
CA ILE A 85 -20.27 8.01 -7.61
C ILE A 85 -19.65 7.83 -9.00
N LEU A 86 -18.38 7.43 -9.04
CA LEU A 86 -17.68 7.12 -10.28
C LEU A 86 -16.82 5.86 -10.15
N ARG A 87 -16.50 5.26 -11.29
CA ARG A 87 -15.50 4.20 -11.40
C ARG A 87 -14.21 4.76 -12.00
N LEU A 88 -13.07 4.50 -11.35
CA LEU A 88 -11.77 4.92 -11.87
C LEU A 88 -11.27 3.97 -12.97
N GLY A 89 -11.43 2.67 -12.73
CA GLY A 89 -10.98 1.58 -13.58
C GLY A 89 -10.89 0.30 -12.73
N GLY A 90 -10.83 -0.89 -13.36
CA GLY A 90 -10.74 -2.14 -12.62
C GLY A 90 -11.88 -2.29 -11.59
N ASP A 91 -11.52 -2.56 -10.34
CA ASP A 91 -12.41 -2.67 -9.18
C ASP A 91 -12.45 -1.41 -8.30
N GLU A 92 -11.82 -0.32 -8.73
CA GLU A 92 -11.72 0.94 -7.98
C GLU A 92 -12.90 1.89 -8.24
N PHE A 93 -13.50 2.38 -7.17
CA PHE A 93 -14.59 3.35 -7.20
C PHE A 93 -14.29 4.55 -6.31
N VAL A 94 -14.82 5.71 -6.68
CA VAL A 94 -14.79 6.92 -5.86
C VAL A 94 -16.20 7.38 -5.56
N VAL A 95 -16.43 7.74 -4.30
CA VAL A 95 -17.62 8.45 -3.85
C VAL A 95 -17.19 9.80 -3.30
N PHE A 96 -17.73 10.89 -3.86
CA PHE A 96 -17.66 12.20 -3.25
C PHE A 96 -19.01 12.54 -2.64
N TYR A 97 -19.09 12.47 -1.31
CA TYR A 97 -20.32 12.61 -0.54
C TYR A 97 -20.38 14.00 0.09
N THR A 98 -21.43 14.76 -0.23
CA THR A 98 -21.51 16.20 0.08
C THR A 98 -22.34 16.48 1.32
N ASP A 99 -22.08 17.61 2.00
CA ASP A 99 -22.80 18.03 3.21
C ASP A 99 -22.85 16.93 4.28
N THR A 100 -21.67 16.55 4.74
CA THR A 100 -21.44 15.39 5.62
C THR A 100 -20.31 15.65 6.62
N ASP A 101 -20.32 14.91 7.72
CA ASP A 101 -19.21 14.82 8.66
C ASP A 101 -18.63 13.39 8.76
N ILE A 102 -17.61 13.22 9.61
CA ILE A 102 -16.95 11.94 9.87
C ILE A 102 -17.93 10.90 10.47
N ASN A 103 -18.90 11.33 11.26
CA ASN A 103 -19.84 10.43 11.94
C ASN A 103 -20.86 9.85 10.94
N GLU A 104 -21.42 10.68 10.06
CA GLU A 104 -22.34 10.23 9.00
C GLU A 104 -21.66 9.23 8.06
N ILE A 105 -20.42 9.52 7.62
CA ILE A 105 -19.63 8.60 6.82
C ILE A 105 -19.36 7.29 7.56
N SER A 106 -18.96 7.37 8.84
CA SER A 106 -18.70 6.17 9.65
C SER A 106 -19.95 5.31 9.82
N LEU A 107 -21.13 5.92 9.97
CA LEU A 107 -22.41 5.20 10.06
C LEU A 107 -22.75 4.51 8.74
N LYS A 108 -22.61 5.19 7.59
CA LYS A 108 -22.83 4.60 6.26
C LYS A 108 -21.88 3.43 5.99
N LEU A 109 -20.59 3.60 6.29
CA LEU A 109 -19.60 2.53 6.10
C LEU A 109 -19.83 1.36 7.05
N ARG A 110 -20.20 1.60 8.31
CA ARG A 110 -20.59 0.52 9.22
C ARG A 110 -21.81 -0.24 8.73
N ALA A 111 -22.81 0.43 8.16
CA ALA A 111 -23.96 -0.23 7.55
C ALA A 111 -23.53 -1.10 6.36
N LEU A 112 -22.62 -0.58 5.52
CA LEU A 112 -22.02 -1.32 4.40
C LEU A 112 -21.12 -2.49 4.81
N SER A 113 -20.54 -2.44 6.02
CA SER A 113 -19.69 -3.49 6.60
C SER A 113 -20.45 -4.52 7.44
N ARG A 114 -21.71 -4.27 7.81
CA ARG A 114 -22.51 -5.19 8.66
C ARG A 114 -22.89 -6.50 7.96
N ASP A 115 -22.83 -6.52 6.63
CA ASP A 115 -22.90 -7.74 5.86
C ASP A 115 -21.49 -8.33 5.74
N ASP A 116 -21.11 -9.16 6.72
CA ASP A 116 -19.93 -10.01 6.63
C ASP A 116 -20.00 -10.78 5.30
N ILE A 117 -19.05 -10.51 4.42
CA ILE A 117 -18.90 -11.14 3.10
C ILE A 117 -20.03 -10.80 2.13
N ARG A 118 -19.75 -9.88 1.21
CA ARG A 118 -20.63 -9.68 0.04
C ARG A 118 -20.53 -10.94 -0.82
N VAL A 119 -21.67 -11.44 -1.28
CA VAL A 119 -21.74 -12.66 -2.10
C VAL A 119 -22.25 -12.32 -3.48
N VAL A 120 -21.46 -12.67 -4.50
CA VAL A 120 -21.97 -12.81 -5.87
C VAL A 120 -22.22 -14.28 -6.13
N ILE A 121 -23.33 -14.59 -6.82
CA ILE A 121 -23.55 -15.91 -7.40
C ILE A 121 -23.10 -15.84 -8.86
N SER A 122 -21.98 -16.48 -9.17
CA SER A 122 -21.48 -16.61 -10.54
C SER A 122 -21.30 -18.09 -10.86
N ASP A 123 -21.89 -18.56 -11.95
CA ASP A 123 -21.93 -19.98 -12.35
C ASP A 123 -22.41 -20.94 -11.23
N GLY A 124 -23.39 -20.50 -10.44
CA GLY A 124 -23.95 -21.27 -9.33
C GLY A 124 -23.05 -21.36 -8.09
N ARG A 125 -21.91 -20.65 -8.07
CA ARG A 125 -20.98 -20.60 -6.93
C ARG A 125 -21.14 -19.31 -6.16
N ARG A 126 -21.05 -19.38 -4.83
CA ARG A 126 -21.02 -18.21 -3.95
C ARG A 126 -19.59 -17.70 -3.84
N VAL A 127 -19.35 -16.50 -4.35
CA VAL A 127 -18.05 -15.81 -4.28
C VAL A 127 -18.14 -14.68 -3.28
N SER A 128 -17.35 -14.81 -2.22
CA SER A 128 -17.16 -13.83 -1.16
C SER A 128 -16.21 -12.72 -1.59
N PHE A 129 -16.59 -11.46 -1.39
CA PHE A 129 -15.69 -10.33 -1.62
C PHE A 129 -15.87 -9.23 -0.56
N THR A 130 -14.81 -8.46 -0.34
CA THR A 130 -14.74 -7.33 0.59
C THR A 130 -14.06 -6.14 -0.09
N PHE A 131 -14.12 -4.97 0.54
CA PHE A 131 -13.43 -3.77 0.07
C PHE A 131 -12.66 -3.13 1.22
N SER A 132 -11.57 -2.50 0.85
CA SER A 132 -10.89 -1.52 1.70
C SER A 132 -11.30 -0.12 1.25
N VAL A 133 -11.38 0.83 2.20
CA VAL A 133 -11.82 2.20 1.91
C VAL A 133 -10.87 3.22 2.53
N GLY A 134 -10.39 4.15 1.71
CA GLY A 134 -9.64 5.32 2.16
C GLY A 134 -10.48 6.58 2.07
N ILE A 135 -10.39 7.46 3.07
CA ILE A 135 -11.30 8.61 3.20
C ILE A 135 -10.52 9.89 3.49
N ALA A 136 -10.77 10.92 2.70
CA ALA A 136 -10.28 12.28 2.94
C ALA A 136 -11.44 13.26 3.17
N MET A 137 -11.41 13.98 4.29
CA MET A 137 -12.39 15.02 4.59
C MET A 137 -12.00 16.34 3.94
N PHE A 138 -12.93 16.93 3.19
CA PHE A 138 -12.82 18.26 2.61
C PHE A 138 -13.51 19.29 3.53
N PRO A 139 -12.97 20.51 3.69
CA PRO A 139 -11.70 21.01 3.13
C PRO A 139 -10.47 20.70 4.00
N LYS A 140 -10.59 19.88 5.05
CA LYS A 140 -9.54 19.64 6.05
C LYS A 140 -8.23 19.10 5.43
N PHE A 141 -8.32 18.13 4.54
CA PHE A 141 -7.17 17.42 3.98
C PHE A 141 -6.93 17.72 2.50
N GLY A 142 -7.39 18.87 2.02
CA GLY A 142 -7.21 19.27 0.63
C GLY A 142 -8.32 20.22 0.19
N ARG A 143 -7.98 21.11 -0.74
CA ARG A 143 -8.93 22.08 -1.31
C ARG A 143 -9.18 21.88 -2.80
N ASP A 144 -8.62 20.83 -3.37
CA ASP A 144 -8.77 20.43 -4.76
C ASP A 144 -8.91 18.91 -4.84
N VAL A 145 -9.49 18.43 -5.93
CA VAL A 145 -9.79 17.00 -6.13
C VAL A 145 -8.53 16.15 -6.16
N ASP A 146 -7.41 16.66 -6.70
CA ASP A 146 -6.18 15.88 -6.86
C ASP A 146 -5.52 15.64 -5.49
N THR A 147 -5.48 16.67 -4.63
CA THR A 147 -5.01 16.53 -3.25
C THR A 147 -5.90 15.59 -2.45
N LEU A 148 -7.23 15.71 -2.54
CA LEU A 148 -8.15 14.80 -1.82
C LEU A 148 -8.01 13.35 -2.28
N MET A 149 -7.89 13.12 -3.59
CA MET A 149 -7.64 11.80 -4.16
C MET A 149 -6.37 11.19 -3.58
N LYS A 150 -5.27 11.94 -3.57
CA LYS A 150 -4.00 11.48 -2.99
C LYS A 150 -4.13 11.12 -1.51
N MET A 151 -4.79 11.98 -0.72
CA MET A 151 -4.96 11.76 0.71
C MET A 151 -5.87 10.55 1.02
N ALA A 152 -6.91 10.35 0.21
CA ALA A 152 -7.78 9.19 0.35
C ALA A 152 -7.06 7.91 -0.09
N ASP A 153 -6.21 7.96 -1.11
CA ASP A 153 -5.37 6.83 -1.54
C ASP A 153 -4.38 6.40 -0.46
N ASP A 154 -3.71 7.37 0.18
CA ASP A 154 -2.84 7.12 1.34
C ASP A 154 -3.61 6.41 2.47
N ALA A 155 -4.83 6.86 2.77
CA ALA A 155 -5.70 6.21 3.75
C ALA A 155 -6.14 4.79 3.32
N LEU A 156 -6.47 4.60 2.04
CA LEU A 156 -6.89 3.32 1.48
C LEU A 156 -5.78 2.28 1.62
N TYR A 157 -4.54 2.68 1.32
CA TYR A 157 -3.38 1.84 1.50
C TYR A 157 -3.29 1.32 2.94
N LYS A 158 -3.43 2.20 3.94
CA LYS A 158 -3.40 1.79 5.35
C LYS A 158 -4.55 0.86 5.72
N ALA A 159 -5.73 1.04 5.14
CA ALA A 159 -6.83 0.10 5.32
C ALA A 159 -6.47 -1.31 4.80
N LYS A 160 -5.77 -1.40 3.65
CA LYS A 160 -5.28 -2.67 3.13
C LYS A 160 -4.18 -3.27 3.99
N TYR A 161 -3.28 -2.44 4.50
CA TYR A 161 -2.20 -2.86 5.41
C TYR A 161 -2.74 -3.41 6.73
N ASP A 162 -3.74 -2.74 7.33
CA ASP A 162 -4.33 -3.13 8.61
C ASP A 162 -5.24 -4.37 8.54
N GLY A 163 -5.13 -5.16 7.47
CA GLY A 163 -5.82 -6.44 7.34
C GLY A 163 -6.96 -6.47 6.32
N ARG A 164 -7.15 -5.40 5.53
CA ARG A 164 -8.22 -5.27 4.53
C ARG A 164 -9.63 -5.30 5.17
N ASN A 165 -10.69 -5.31 4.36
CA ASN A 165 -12.08 -5.30 4.80
C ASN A 165 -12.39 -4.23 5.87
N CYS A 166 -11.80 -3.06 5.72
CA CYS A 166 -11.95 -1.97 6.67
C CYS A 166 -11.83 -0.62 5.98
N TYR A 167 -12.12 0.44 6.74
CA TYR A 167 -11.94 1.80 6.26
C TYR A 167 -10.95 2.56 7.13
N ARG A 168 -10.28 3.55 6.55
CA ARG A 168 -9.42 4.50 7.26
C ARG A 168 -9.71 5.91 6.80
N PHE A 169 -9.81 6.81 7.77
CA PHE A 169 -9.71 8.23 7.51
C PHE A 169 -8.25 8.62 7.47
N ILE A 170 -7.89 9.51 6.54
CA ILE A 170 -6.61 10.20 6.58
C ILE A 170 -6.51 10.99 7.90
N THR A 171 -5.33 10.95 8.51
CA THR A 171 -5.01 11.71 9.73
C THR A 171 -3.78 12.55 9.50
N GLU A 172 -3.64 13.65 10.26
CA GLU A 172 -2.42 14.43 10.27
C GLU A 172 -1.23 13.54 10.68
N GLY A 173 -0.10 13.67 9.98
CA GLY A 173 1.11 12.88 10.22
C GLY A 173 1.15 11.50 9.53
N MET A 174 0.13 11.14 8.75
CA MET A 174 0.16 9.91 7.95
C MET A 174 1.22 10.00 6.82
N ILE A 175 1.96 8.91 6.60
CA ILE A 175 3.02 8.83 5.59
C ILE A 175 2.42 8.42 4.24
N PRO A 176 2.81 9.05 3.11
CA PRO A 176 2.24 8.73 1.80
C PRO A 176 2.45 7.27 1.35
N ALA A 177 1.44 6.72 0.69
CA ALA A 177 1.39 5.35 0.18
C ALA A 177 2.55 5.01 -0.75
N ASN A 178 3.06 5.93 -1.58
CA ASN A 178 4.19 5.63 -2.47
C ASN A 178 5.41 5.02 -1.74
N ARG A 179 5.59 5.37 -0.47
CA ARG A 179 6.65 4.82 0.36
C ARG A 179 6.24 3.49 0.98
N GLU A 180 5.06 3.43 1.59
CA GLU A 180 4.59 2.21 2.25
C GLU A 180 4.24 1.10 1.25
N GLN A 181 3.69 1.41 0.08
CA GLN A 181 3.43 0.48 -1.02
C GLN A 181 4.71 -0.18 -1.53
N PHE A 182 5.79 0.59 -1.71
CA PHE A 182 7.11 0.02 -1.98
C PHE A 182 7.59 -0.86 -0.82
N MET A 183 7.40 -0.43 0.43
CA MET A 183 7.75 -1.25 1.60
C MET A 183 6.90 -2.53 1.68
N PHE A 184 5.65 -2.49 1.23
CA PHE A 184 4.72 -3.62 1.18
C PHE A 184 5.10 -4.62 0.10
N ASP A 185 5.47 -4.14 -1.09
CA ASP A 185 6.00 -4.99 -2.15
C ASP A 185 7.26 -5.71 -1.64
N ILE A 186 8.10 -5.02 -0.86
CA ILE A 186 9.24 -5.64 -0.16
C ILE A 186 8.79 -6.65 0.91
N GLU A 187 7.76 -6.36 1.72
CA GLU A 187 7.27 -7.30 2.75
C GLU A 187 6.64 -8.56 2.18
N GLU A 188 5.89 -8.43 1.08
CA GLU A 188 5.30 -9.57 0.39
C GLU A 188 6.38 -10.38 -0.30
N PHE A 189 7.33 -9.73 -0.98
CA PHE A 189 8.47 -10.39 -1.60
C PHE A 189 9.36 -11.10 -0.58
N SER A 190 9.62 -10.48 0.57
CA SER A 190 10.51 -11.02 1.60
C SER A 190 9.90 -12.17 2.41
N ARG A 191 8.57 -12.36 2.39
CA ARG A 191 7.86 -13.33 3.23
C ARG A 191 8.16 -14.81 2.92
N GLY A 192 8.93 -15.11 1.88
CA GLY A 192 9.45 -16.45 1.58
C GLY A 192 10.94 -16.49 1.26
N MET A 193 11.65 -15.37 1.40
CA MET A 193 13.08 -15.29 1.13
C MET A 193 13.90 -15.63 2.39
N PRO A 194 15.07 -16.25 2.21
CA PRO A 194 15.99 -16.45 3.30
C PRO A 194 16.69 -15.15 3.64
N GLY A 195 16.07 -14.32 4.46
CA GLY A 195 16.66 -13.04 4.83
C GLY A 195 15.63 -12.00 5.19
N GLY A 196 16.12 -10.86 5.65
CA GLY A 196 15.33 -9.69 5.99
C GLY A 196 15.78 -8.48 5.20
N PHE A 197 14.83 -7.58 4.96
CA PHE A 197 15.09 -6.25 4.42
C PHE A 197 15.05 -5.20 5.52
N PHE A 198 15.90 -4.20 5.41
CA PHE A 198 15.85 -2.99 6.23
C PHE A 198 16.34 -1.76 5.45
N VAL A 199 15.99 -0.58 5.94
CA VAL A 199 16.38 0.71 5.36
C VAL A 199 16.89 1.61 6.46
N TYR A 200 18.02 2.29 6.26
CA TYR A 200 18.59 3.19 7.25
C TYR A 200 19.15 4.48 6.66
N GLU A 201 19.22 5.53 7.48
CA GLU A 201 19.75 6.84 7.10
C GLU A 201 21.27 6.78 6.89
N ALA A 202 21.77 7.29 5.76
CA ALA A 202 23.20 7.45 5.52
C ALA A 202 23.69 8.74 6.21
N GLY A 203 23.98 8.66 7.51
CA GLY A 203 24.43 9.79 8.32
C GLY A 203 24.83 9.36 9.74
N GLU A 204 25.21 10.31 10.60
CA GLU A 204 25.78 10.02 11.94
C GLU A 204 24.86 9.20 12.87
N GLY A 205 23.55 9.18 12.63
CA GLY A 205 22.60 8.42 13.44
C GLY A 205 22.35 6.98 12.98
N GLU A 206 22.66 6.67 11.72
CA GLU A 206 22.40 5.36 11.07
C GLU A 206 21.04 4.72 11.42
N ARG A 207 20.02 5.57 11.60
CA ARG A 207 18.76 5.16 12.19
C ARG A 207 18.00 4.28 11.21
N LEU A 208 17.47 3.15 11.71
CA LEU A 208 16.59 2.30 10.92
C LEU A 208 15.28 3.05 10.68
N LEU A 209 15.00 3.33 9.41
CA LEU A 209 13.73 3.85 8.93
C LEU A 209 12.70 2.73 8.85
N TYR A 210 13.15 1.54 8.42
CA TYR A 210 12.32 0.37 8.22
C TYR A 210 13.10 -0.92 8.50
N ALA A 211 12.41 -1.95 8.96
CA ALA A 211 12.87 -3.32 9.00
C ALA A 211 11.67 -4.25 8.81
N SER A 212 11.83 -5.28 7.98
CA SER A 212 10.82 -6.31 7.71
C SER A 212 10.69 -7.30 8.86
N GLU A 213 9.52 -7.92 9.03
CA GLU A 213 9.29 -9.00 10.02
C GLU A 213 10.32 -10.14 9.93
N SER A 214 10.85 -10.41 8.74
CA SER A 214 11.93 -11.40 8.56
C SER A 214 13.23 -11.01 9.29
N MET A 215 13.50 -9.71 9.51
CA MET A 215 14.61 -9.26 10.35
C MET A 215 14.40 -9.66 11.82
N ALA A 216 13.19 -9.52 12.36
CA ALA A 216 12.90 -9.95 13.72
C ALA A 216 13.14 -11.46 13.87
N LYS A 217 12.67 -12.26 12.91
CA LYS A 217 12.94 -13.71 12.88
C LYS A 217 14.42 -14.04 12.76
N LEU A 218 15.15 -13.35 11.88
CA LEU A 218 16.59 -13.54 11.70
C LEU A 218 17.37 -13.29 13.00
N PHE A 219 16.92 -12.34 13.82
CA PHE A 219 17.51 -12.01 15.12
C PHE A 219 16.91 -12.80 16.30
N ASN A 220 16.02 -13.76 16.03
CA ASN A 220 15.28 -14.54 17.03
C ASN A 220 14.50 -13.64 18.03
N CYS A 221 13.90 -12.56 17.51
CA CYS A 221 12.98 -11.67 18.23
C CYS A 221 11.53 -12.01 17.91
N ASP A 222 10.63 -11.74 18.86
CA ASP A 222 9.21 -12.08 18.77
C ASP A 222 8.40 -11.08 17.94
N SER A 223 8.93 -9.87 17.75
CA SER A 223 8.28 -8.81 16.96
C SER A 223 9.28 -7.79 16.43
N ILE A 224 8.87 -6.98 15.45
CA ILE A 224 9.68 -5.88 14.94
C ILE A 224 9.97 -4.81 15.99
N SER A 225 9.02 -4.50 16.86
CA SER A 225 9.23 -3.56 17.96
C SER A 225 10.34 -4.04 18.91
N GLU A 226 10.36 -5.34 19.21
CA GLU A 226 11.41 -5.93 20.03
C GLU A 226 12.77 -5.90 19.32
N PHE A 227 12.83 -6.30 18.05
CA PHE A 227 14.03 -6.22 17.24
C PHE A 227 14.63 -4.81 17.23
N ARG A 228 13.82 -3.79 16.94
CA ARG A 228 14.29 -2.39 16.89
C ARG A 228 14.85 -1.93 18.24
N ASN A 229 14.20 -2.31 19.35
CA ASN A 229 14.71 -1.99 20.68
C ASN A 229 16.04 -2.71 20.96
N TYR A 230 16.15 -3.99 20.58
CA TYR A 230 17.34 -4.80 20.80
C TYR A 230 18.57 -4.28 20.04
N VAL A 231 18.42 -3.88 18.77
CA VAL A 231 19.52 -3.31 17.96
C VAL A 231 19.70 -1.80 18.14
N GLY A 232 19.04 -1.20 19.14
CA GLY A 232 19.09 0.25 19.36
C GLY A 232 18.61 1.07 18.16
N ASN A 233 17.76 0.49 17.31
CA ASN A 233 17.20 1.06 16.08
C ASN A 233 18.25 1.68 15.15
N SER A 234 19.42 1.03 15.01
CA SER A 234 20.52 1.51 14.17
C SER A 234 21.18 0.37 13.38
N PHE A 235 21.80 0.69 12.24
CA PHE A 235 22.65 -0.26 11.52
C PHE A 235 23.81 -0.76 12.39
N ARG A 236 24.47 0.16 13.12
CA ARG A 236 25.50 -0.18 14.10
C ARG A 236 25.09 -1.27 15.10
N GLY A 237 23.84 -1.30 15.54
CA GLY A 237 23.37 -2.32 16.47
C GLY A 237 22.97 -3.65 15.82
N ILE A 238 22.84 -3.69 14.49
CA ILE A 238 22.68 -4.94 13.71
C ILE A 238 24.03 -5.65 13.62
N VAL A 239 25.08 -4.91 13.28
CA VAL A 239 26.44 -5.46 13.07
C VAL A 239 27.06 -5.90 14.40
N TYR A 240 27.72 -7.06 14.42
CA TYR A 240 28.47 -7.50 15.59
C TYR A 240 29.53 -6.43 15.97
N PRO A 241 29.63 -6.02 17.24
CA PRO A 241 30.37 -4.80 17.60
C PRO A 241 31.81 -4.73 17.09
N GLU A 242 32.52 -5.86 17.10
CA GLU A 242 33.91 -5.99 16.67
C GLU A 242 34.08 -5.96 15.15
N ASP A 243 33.01 -6.18 14.39
CA ASP A 243 33.04 -6.15 12.92
C ASP A 243 32.74 -4.72 12.39
N TYR A 244 32.01 -3.89 13.15
CA TYR A 244 31.44 -2.62 12.69
C TYR A 244 32.43 -1.68 11.98
N ASP A 245 33.57 -1.36 12.62
CA ASP A 245 34.53 -0.40 12.04
C ASP A 245 35.12 -0.89 10.71
N LYS A 246 35.31 -2.20 10.58
CA LYS A 246 35.80 -2.82 9.34
C LYS A 246 34.73 -2.74 8.25
N ILE A 247 33.48 -3.07 8.60
CA ILE A 247 32.36 -3.09 7.67
C ILE A 247 32.04 -1.70 7.16
N ASN A 248 31.96 -0.71 8.05
CA ASN A 248 31.70 0.67 7.65
C ASN A 248 32.78 1.20 6.69
N LYS A 249 34.06 0.86 6.92
CA LYS A 249 35.15 1.20 5.97
C LYS A 249 34.99 0.51 4.62
N MET A 250 34.56 -0.75 4.60
CA MET A 250 34.32 -1.50 3.36
C MET A 250 33.14 -0.91 2.55
N ILE A 251 32.04 -0.55 3.20
CA ILE A 251 30.89 0.10 2.56
C ILE A 251 31.32 1.45 1.97
N ASN A 252 31.96 2.31 2.77
CA ASN A 252 32.38 3.64 2.32
C ASN A 252 33.35 3.57 1.13
N ARG A 253 34.33 2.65 1.17
CA ARG A 253 35.24 2.43 0.04
C ARG A 253 34.47 2.02 -1.22
N GLN A 254 33.54 1.08 -1.12
CA GLN A 254 32.74 0.63 -2.26
C GLN A 254 31.88 1.76 -2.84
N GLN A 255 31.29 2.59 -1.99
CA GLN A 255 30.33 3.61 -2.41
C GLN A 255 30.99 4.89 -2.94
N PHE A 256 32.17 5.25 -2.43
CA PHE A 256 32.78 6.55 -2.72
C PHE A 256 34.17 6.49 -3.35
N GLU A 257 34.87 5.36 -3.25
CA GLU A 257 36.26 5.22 -3.75
C GLU A 257 36.39 4.29 -4.96
N LEU A 258 35.33 3.57 -5.36
CA LEU A 258 35.32 2.73 -6.56
C LEU A 258 34.61 3.43 -7.72
N PRO A 259 35.34 3.98 -8.71
CA PRO A 259 34.74 4.70 -9.84
C PRO A 259 33.78 3.87 -10.67
N GLN A 260 33.99 2.55 -10.73
CA GLN A 260 33.15 1.59 -11.45
C GLN A 260 31.82 1.30 -10.75
N ASN A 261 31.64 1.69 -9.48
CA ASN A 261 30.38 1.50 -8.76
C ASN A 261 29.37 2.62 -9.06
N THR A 262 29.01 2.76 -10.34
CA THR A 262 28.05 3.77 -10.79
C THR A 262 26.65 3.52 -10.24
N ASN A 263 26.32 2.26 -9.94
CA ASN A 263 25.03 1.85 -9.41
C ASN A 263 24.93 1.95 -7.90
N LYS A 264 25.97 2.40 -7.19
CA LYS A 264 25.94 2.58 -5.73
C LYS A 264 25.50 1.33 -4.96
N ILE A 265 25.97 0.16 -5.40
CA ILE A 265 25.70 -1.13 -4.75
C ILE A 265 26.93 -1.52 -3.94
N ASP A 266 26.75 -1.98 -2.72
CA ASP A 266 27.81 -2.56 -1.91
C ASP A 266 27.45 -3.96 -1.43
N TYR A 267 28.49 -4.74 -1.14
CA TYR A 267 28.37 -6.06 -0.57
C TYR A 267 29.35 -6.20 0.57
N VAL A 268 28.87 -6.69 1.71
CA VAL A 268 29.70 -6.98 2.88
C VAL A 268 29.22 -8.25 3.57
N ARG A 269 30.14 -8.94 4.24
CA ARG A 269 29.85 -10.11 5.07
C ARG A 269 30.31 -9.84 6.49
N TYR A 270 29.43 -10.05 7.45
CA TYR A 270 29.71 -9.81 8.86
C TYR A 270 28.90 -10.72 9.78
N ARG A 271 29.22 -10.68 11.06
CA ARG A 271 28.46 -11.41 12.08
C ARG A 271 27.33 -10.54 12.63
N ILE A 272 26.24 -11.17 13.05
CA ILE A 272 25.19 -10.57 13.88
C ILE A 272 25.06 -11.36 15.18
N ARG A 273 24.58 -10.71 16.24
CA ARG A 273 24.26 -11.36 17.52
C ARG A 273 22.74 -11.35 17.72
N CYS A 274 22.12 -12.52 17.68
CA CYS A 274 20.69 -12.70 17.93
C CYS A 274 20.37 -12.52 19.42
N LYS A 275 19.08 -12.28 19.73
CA LYS A 275 18.58 -12.04 21.09
C LYS A 275 18.89 -13.17 22.07
N ASP A 276 18.89 -14.41 21.60
CA ASP A 276 19.23 -15.61 22.38
C ASP A 276 20.74 -15.83 22.57
N GLY A 277 21.57 -14.92 22.06
CA GLY A 277 23.04 -15.00 22.12
C GLY A 277 23.67 -15.77 20.96
N THR A 278 22.88 -16.36 20.05
CA THR A 278 23.43 -17.03 18.87
C THR A 278 24.11 -16.02 17.94
N ILE A 279 25.25 -16.42 17.37
CA ILE A 279 25.99 -15.62 16.40
C ILE A 279 25.78 -16.24 15.03
N LYS A 280 25.34 -15.43 14.07
CA LYS A 280 25.15 -15.84 12.67
C LYS A 280 26.07 -15.01 11.79
N GLU A 281 26.62 -15.62 10.74
CA GLU A 281 27.26 -14.88 9.65
C GLU A 281 26.20 -14.56 8.60
N VAL A 282 26.23 -13.32 8.09
CA VAL A 282 25.25 -12.82 7.13
C VAL A 282 25.93 -12.16 5.94
N ASP A 283 25.30 -12.30 4.77
CA ASP A 283 25.60 -11.50 3.59
C ASP A 283 24.64 -10.31 3.54
N ASP A 284 25.22 -9.12 3.37
CA ASP A 284 24.54 -7.83 3.30
C ASP A 284 24.76 -7.25 1.89
N TYR A 285 23.64 -6.99 1.22
CA TYR A 285 23.58 -6.36 -0.09
C TYR A 285 22.94 -4.98 0.06
N GLY A 286 23.78 -3.95 0.05
CA GLY A 286 23.40 -2.56 0.22
C GLY A 286 23.25 -1.81 -1.10
N HIS A 287 22.31 -0.88 -1.15
CA HIS A 287 22.15 0.07 -2.25
C HIS A 287 21.87 1.48 -1.72
N LEU A 288 22.78 2.41 -2.01
CA LEU A 288 22.68 3.80 -1.57
C LEU A 288 21.86 4.63 -2.57
N VAL A 289 20.78 5.25 -2.08
CA VAL A 289 19.83 6.01 -2.89
C VAL A 289 19.53 7.35 -2.24
N HIS A 290 19.27 8.37 -3.06
CA HIS A 290 18.76 9.65 -2.58
C HIS A 290 17.21 9.62 -2.49
N ASP A 291 16.70 9.52 -1.26
CA ASP A 291 15.29 9.67 -0.93
C ASP A 291 14.91 11.15 -0.79
N ARG A 292 13.71 11.52 -1.25
CA ARG A 292 13.25 12.92 -1.26
C ARG A 292 12.97 13.49 0.14
N ASN A 293 12.67 12.63 1.11
CA ASN A 293 12.26 13.03 2.47
C ASN A 293 13.37 12.82 3.50
N TYR A 294 14.21 11.79 3.32
CA TYR A 294 15.25 11.40 4.28
C TYR A 294 16.67 11.70 3.80
N GLY A 295 16.83 12.24 2.60
CA GLY A 295 18.15 12.43 1.99
C GLY A 295 18.74 11.09 1.58
N MET A 296 20.03 10.87 1.85
CA MET A 296 20.69 9.62 1.48
C MET A 296 20.27 8.48 2.41
N VAL A 297 19.84 7.35 1.83
CA VAL A 297 19.42 6.15 2.57
C VAL A 297 19.98 4.90 1.93
N TYR A 298 20.25 3.88 2.74
CA TYR A 298 20.65 2.56 2.30
C TYR A 298 19.45 1.62 2.31
N TYR A 299 19.17 0.98 1.19
CA TYR A 299 18.29 -0.19 1.09
C TYR A 299 19.15 -1.45 1.22
N VAL A 300 18.82 -2.31 2.18
CA VAL A 300 19.64 -3.48 2.49
C VAL A 300 18.81 -4.74 2.48
N PHE A 301 19.35 -5.78 1.82
CA PHE A 301 18.93 -7.16 1.99
C PHE A 301 19.98 -7.94 2.77
N LEU A 302 19.56 -8.64 3.83
CA LEU A 302 20.42 -9.38 4.74
C LEU A 302 20.02 -10.86 4.77
N VAL A 303 20.94 -11.77 4.47
CA VAL A 303 20.69 -13.22 4.43
C VAL A 303 21.67 -13.99 5.32
N ASP A 304 21.16 -14.99 6.06
CA ASP A 304 21.99 -15.95 6.80
C ASP A 304 22.71 -16.90 5.82
N ILE A 305 24.04 -16.96 5.92
CA ILE A 305 24.87 -17.80 5.04
C ILE A 305 24.53 -19.29 5.17
N HIS A 306 24.10 -19.74 6.34
CA HIS A 306 23.82 -21.16 6.59
C HIS A 306 22.51 -21.58 5.93
N TYR A 307 21.58 -20.65 5.71
CA TYR A 307 20.38 -20.92 4.95
C TYR A 307 20.71 -21.17 3.47
N LEU A 308 21.62 -20.39 2.87
CA LEU A 308 22.04 -20.62 1.49
C LEU A 308 22.71 -21.99 1.32
N ASN A 309 23.50 -22.42 2.31
CA ASN A 309 24.16 -23.72 2.30
C ASN A 309 23.20 -24.91 2.49
N THR A 310 22.03 -24.70 3.08
CA THR A 310 21.03 -25.78 3.28
C THR A 310 20.17 -26.03 2.04
N ILE A 311 20.12 -25.11 1.07
CA ILE A 311 19.37 -25.29 -0.18
C ILE A 311 20.20 -25.98 -1.28
N ASN A 312 21.51 -26.19 -1.10
CA ASN A 312 22.37 -26.93 -2.06
C ASN A 312 22.11 -26.51 -3.52
N ILE A 313 22.28 -25.23 -3.83
CA ILE A 313 22.30 -24.76 -5.22
C ILE A 313 23.74 -24.91 -5.72
N TYR A 314 24.04 -26.10 -6.25
CA TYR A 314 25.13 -26.34 -7.20
C TYR A 314 24.54 -26.60 -8.59
#